data_AF-A0A0G0LQ83-F1
#
_entry.id   AF-A0A0G0LQ83-F1
#
_cell.length_a   1.000
_cell.length_b   1.000
_cell.length_c   1.000
_cell.angle_alpha   90.00
_cell.angle_beta   90.00
_cell.angle_gamma   90.00
#
_symmetry.space_group_name_H-M   'P 1'
#
loop_
_entity.id
_entity.type
_entity.pdbx_description
1 polymer ?
#
loop_
_entity_poly.entity_id
_entity_poly.type
_entity_poly.pdbx_seq_one_letter_code
_entity_poly.pdbx_strand_id
1 'polypeptide(L)'
;MASKIKTIIAIALISVIPTLLIWLPFFLRIPRVLGIPLPREGMATIVANYDGPLFLVVAKTFYNPELMGNFEFGLPAQYYAAHFPLFPALIKLFSPLIGYVYSMLFLTVTISILAIYFFYLFIQDYVEKKNTLWLTAVFAVFPARFLIVRSVGSSEPLFLAGIIASMYYFKQRKYLLAGIWGLVAQLTKSPAIILVLAYAAFIFLPKFKLAAISTISKVSSSFDFKKISSITLIPFALLGVFILYKVRLNDFLAYFHSGDNIHLFFPPFQIFDYSQPWVGTFWLEEIIFVYLFGLLGLIKLIEMKERELAWFVGLFFASILFVSHRDLIRYSLPIVPFLLMAFSDTIIKKEFKYVMLILIIPIYLFSLAYISQNVMPISDWSPLL
;
A
#
# COMPACT_ATOMS: atom_id res chain seq x y z
N MET A 1 -29.36 -12.90 -4.63
CA MET A 1 -28.07 -13.62 -4.66
C MET A 1 -27.30 -13.39 -5.96
N ALA A 2 -27.93 -13.58 -7.13
CA ALA A 2 -27.30 -13.38 -8.44
C ALA A 2 -26.67 -11.99 -8.67
N SER A 3 -27.26 -10.90 -8.17
CA SER A 3 -26.71 -9.54 -8.35
C SER A 3 -25.38 -9.32 -7.60
N LYS A 4 -25.24 -9.90 -6.40
CA LYS A 4 -23.99 -9.81 -5.62
C LYS A 4 -22.86 -10.59 -6.30
N ILE A 5 -23.16 -11.77 -6.84
CA ILE A 5 -22.18 -12.59 -7.59
C ILE A 5 -21.70 -11.83 -8.82
N LYS A 6 -22.61 -11.22 -9.60
CA LYS A 6 -22.24 -10.39 -10.76
C LYS A 6 -21.30 -9.25 -10.38
N THR A 7 -21.55 -8.57 -9.26
CA THR A 7 -20.67 -7.51 -8.76
C THR A 7 -19.28 -8.03 -8.39
N ILE A 8 -19.19 -9.15 -7.68
CA ILE A 8 -17.89 -9.75 -7.30
C ILE A 8 -17.10 -10.16 -8.54
N ILE A 9 -17.76 -10.77 -9.53
CA ILE A 9 -17.12 -11.12 -10.81
C ILE A 9 -16.61 -9.86 -11.52
N ALA A 10 -17.41 -8.80 -11.58
CA ALA A 10 -17.00 -7.54 -12.20
C ALA A 10 -15.77 -6.94 -11.51
N ILE A 11 -15.73 -6.92 -10.17
CA ILE A 11 -14.58 -6.45 -9.39
C ILE A 11 -13.34 -7.32 -9.66
N ALA A 12 -13.50 -8.64 -9.71
CA ALA A 12 -12.42 -9.56 -10.03
C ALA A 12 -11.87 -9.30 -11.44
N LEU A 13 -12.73 -9.09 -12.44
CA LEU A 13 -12.32 -8.75 -13.80
C LEU A 13 -11.61 -7.39 -13.88
N ILE A 14 -12.14 -6.37 -13.20
CA ILE A 14 -11.51 -5.04 -13.08
C ILE A 14 -10.10 -5.14 -12.48
N SER A 15 -9.90 -6.04 -11.52
CA SER A 15 -8.58 -6.31 -10.94
C SER A 15 -7.69 -7.11 -11.89
N VAL A 16 -8.15 -8.24 -12.40
CA VAL A 16 -7.29 -9.22 -13.08
C VAL A 16 -6.94 -8.80 -14.50
N ILE A 17 -7.89 -8.24 -15.27
CA ILE A 17 -7.66 -7.92 -16.69
C ILE A 17 -6.48 -6.96 -16.87
N PRO A 18 -6.38 -5.81 -16.17
CA PRO A 18 -5.24 -4.90 -16.34
C PRO A 18 -3.90 -5.55 -15.99
N THR A 19 -3.85 -6.40 -14.95
CA THR A 19 -2.64 -7.15 -14.59
C THR A 19 -2.26 -8.13 -15.69
N LEU A 20 -3.21 -8.90 -16.24
CA LEU A 20 -2.93 -9.82 -17.33
C LEU A 20 -2.46 -9.10 -18.60
N LEU A 21 -3.00 -7.91 -18.89
CA LEU A 21 -2.54 -7.09 -20.01
C LEU A 21 -1.10 -6.59 -19.81
N ILE A 22 -0.70 -6.29 -18.57
CA ILE A 22 0.69 -5.97 -18.21
C ILE A 22 1.58 -7.20 -18.38
N TRP A 23 1.14 -8.38 -17.94
CA TRP A 23 1.93 -9.62 -18.05
C TRP A 23 2.05 -10.15 -19.47
N LEU A 24 1.03 -9.96 -20.31
CA LEU A 24 0.95 -10.51 -21.66
C LEU A 24 2.22 -10.31 -22.51
N PRO A 25 2.79 -9.09 -22.63
CA PRO A 25 4.01 -8.91 -23.42
C PRO A 25 5.25 -9.61 -22.81
N PHE A 26 5.37 -9.69 -21.49
CA PHE A 26 6.45 -10.43 -20.81
C PHE A 26 6.29 -11.95 -20.99
N PHE A 27 5.05 -12.44 -20.91
CA PHE A 27 4.72 -13.85 -21.11
C PHE A 27 5.02 -14.29 -22.54
N LEU A 28 4.63 -13.49 -23.53
CA LEU A 28 4.90 -13.74 -24.96
C LEU A 28 6.34 -13.37 -25.37
N ARG A 29 7.16 -12.83 -24.45
CA ARG A 29 8.52 -12.34 -24.70
C ARG A 29 8.60 -11.37 -25.89
N ILE A 30 7.61 -10.47 -25.98
CA ILE A 30 7.57 -9.44 -27.02
C ILE A 30 8.75 -8.49 -26.81
N PRO A 31 9.63 -8.25 -27.79
CA PRO A 31 10.84 -7.46 -27.59
C PRO A 31 10.58 -5.96 -27.43
N ARG A 32 9.44 -5.46 -27.92
CA ARG A 32 9.08 -4.05 -27.88
C ARG A 32 7.56 -3.84 -27.96
N VAL A 33 7.02 -2.90 -27.18
CA VAL A 33 5.62 -2.45 -27.27
C VAL A 33 5.59 -0.94 -27.47
N LEU A 34 5.04 -0.47 -28.59
CA LEU A 34 4.91 0.96 -28.92
C LEU A 34 6.19 1.79 -28.66
N GLY A 35 7.34 1.25 -29.05
CA GLY A 35 8.65 1.92 -28.87
C GLY A 35 9.39 1.53 -27.59
N ILE A 36 8.72 0.99 -26.58
CA ILE A 36 9.33 0.62 -25.28
C ILE A 36 10.01 -0.75 -25.41
N PRO A 37 11.35 -0.85 -25.26
CA PRO A 37 12.04 -2.13 -25.26
C PRO A 37 11.70 -2.91 -23.99
N LEU A 38 11.44 -4.21 -24.14
CA LEU A 38 11.16 -5.10 -23.02
C LEU A 38 12.31 -6.11 -22.84
N PRO A 39 12.61 -6.51 -21.59
CA PRO A 39 13.66 -7.49 -21.32
C PRO A 39 13.31 -8.87 -21.90
N ARG A 40 14.33 -9.64 -22.30
CA ARG A 40 14.17 -10.95 -22.96
C ARG A 40 13.81 -12.06 -21.97
N GLU A 41 14.04 -11.81 -20.70
CA GLU A 41 13.82 -12.68 -19.55
C GLU A 41 12.32 -12.91 -19.30
N GLY A 42 11.45 -12.09 -19.91
CA GLY A 42 10.00 -12.27 -19.92
C GLY A 42 9.41 -12.22 -18.51
N MET A 43 8.65 -13.24 -18.10
CA MET A 43 8.04 -13.28 -16.76
C MET A 43 9.05 -13.24 -15.60
N ALA A 44 10.31 -13.61 -15.82
CA ALA A 44 11.34 -13.47 -14.79
C ALA A 44 11.55 -11.98 -14.40
N THR A 45 11.36 -11.03 -15.34
CA THR A 45 11.38 -9.59 -15.06
C THR A 45 10.28 -9.17 -14.07
N ILE A 46 9.08 -9.76 -14.19
CA ILE A 46 7.96 -9.50 -13.28
C ILE A 46 8.28 -9.99 -11.86
N VAL A 47 8.88 -11.18 -11.76
CA VAL A 47 9.27 -11.79 -10.48
C VAL A 47 10.44 -11.04 -9.85
N ALA A 48 11.42 -10.62 -10.66
CA ALA A 48 12.62 -9.93 -10.23
C ALA A 48 12.38 -8.46 -9.86
N ASN A 49 11.16 -7.93 -10.02
CA ASN A 49 10.88 -6.54 -9.67
C ASN A 49 11.24 -6.29 -8.20
N TYR A 50 11.81 -5.12 -7.91
CA TYR A 50 12.38 -4.79 -6.61
C TYR A 50 11.40 -5.07 -5.45
N ASP A 51 11.95 -5.49 -4.31
CA ASP A 51 11.28 -6.06 -3.11
C ASP A 51 10.69 -7.47 -3.27
N GLY A 52 10.26 -7.89 -4.46
CA GLY A 52 9.69 -9.23 -4.70
C GLY A 52 10.62 -10.36 -4.23
N PRO A 53 11.85 -10.45 -4.78
CA PRO A 53 12.83 -11.45 -4.37
C PRO A 53 13.15 -11.41 -2.87
N LEU A 54 13.18 -10.21 -2.27
CA LEU A 54 13.44 -10.04 -0.83
C LEU A 54 12.30 -10.61 0.04
N PHE A 55 11.04 -10.48 -0.40
CA PHE A 55 9.92 -11.17 0.26
C PHE A 55 10.06 -12.70 0.16
N LEU A 56 10.61 -13.25 -0.94
CA LEU A 56 10.86 -14.69 -1.06
C LEU A 56 11.93 -15.16 -0.08
N VAL A 57 13.00 -14.40 0.12
CA VAL A 57 14.03 -14.68 1.14
C VAL A 57 13.38 -14.78 2.52
N VAL A 58 12.56 -13.79 2.89
CA VAL A 58 11.87 -13.82 4.19
C VAL A 58 10.88 -14.98 4.28
N ALA A 59 10.17 -15.32 3.18
CA ALA A 59 9.23 -16.44 3.18
C ALA A 59 9.94 -17.78 3.39
N LYS A 60 11.13 -17.98 2.80
CA LYS A 60 11.92 -19.20 2.95
C LYS A 60 12.59 -19.29 4.32
N THR A 61 13.26 -18.22 4.74
CA THR A 61 14.10 -18.22 5.94
C THR A 61 13.34 -17.89 7.22
N PHE A 62 12.23 -17.15 7.10
CA PHE A 62 11.48 -16.56 8.22
C PHE A 62 12.40 -15.86 9.23
N TYR A 63 13.28 -15.00 8.70
CA TYR A 63 14.29 -14.22 9.43
C TYR A 63 15.39 -15.02 10.10
N ASN A 64 15.64 -16.28 9.71
CA ASN A 64 16.81 -17.02 10.18
C ASN A 64 18.09 -16.52 9.45
N PRO A 65 19.06 -15.90 10.16
CA PRO A 65 20.27 -15.36 9.55
C PRO A 65 21.15 -16.42 8.87
N GLU A 66 21.20 -17.65 9.41
CA GLU A 66 22.01 -18.74 8.86
C GLU A 66 21.54 -19.16 7.47
N LEU A 67 20.23 -19.10 7.23
CA LEU A 67 19.64 -19.46 5.94
C LEU A 67 19.68 -18.31 4.93
N MET A 68 19.82 -17.06 5.39
CA MET A 68 19.87 -15.88 4.53
C MET A 68 21.18 -15.77 3.73
N GLY A 69 22.28 -16.34 4.25
CA GLY A 69 23.56 -16.38 3.54
C GLY A 69 23.55 -17.17 2.24
N ASN A 70 22.50 -17.98 2.00
CA ASN A 70 22.34 -18.76 0.78
C ASN A 70 21.80 -17.94 -0.41
N PHE A 71 21.50 -16.66 -0.23
CA PHE A 71 20.98 -15.78 -1.28
C PHE A 71 22.04 -14.77 -1.72
N GLU A 72 22.12 -14.51 -3.02
CA GLU A 72 23.19 -13.73 -3.66
C GLU A 72 23.10 -12.20 -3.48
N PHE A 73 22.13 -11.70 -2.69
CA PHE A 73 21.88 -10.26 -2.57
C PHE A 73 22.95 -9.49 -1.78
N GLY A 74 23.80 -10.18 -1.00
CA GLY A 74 24.86 -9.55 -0.22
C GLY A 74 24.37 -8.58 0.88
N LEU A 75 23.09 -8.69 1.24
CA LEU A 75 22.45 -7.81 2.23
C LEU A 75 22.59 -8.38 3.65
N PRO A 76 22.81 -7.54 4.68
CA PRO A 76 22.85 -8.00 6.06
C PRO A 76 21.48 -8.54 6.48
N ALA A 77 21.45 -9.49 7.43
CA ALA A 77 20.21 -10.11 7.90
C ALA A 77 19.17 -9.08 8.41
N GLN A 78 19.66 -7.99 9.03
CA GLN A 78 18.84 -6.88 9.53
C GLN A 78 18.09 -6.13 8.40
N TYR A 79 18.62 -6.12 7.16
CA TYR A 79 17.96 -5.48 6.02
C TYR A 79 16.56 -6.05 5.78
N TYR A 80 16.42 -7.36 5.94
CA TYR A 80 15.15 -8.07 5.73
C TYR A 80 14.08 -7.69 6.76
N ALA A 81 14.43 -7.07 7.90
CA ALA A 81 13.47 -6.54 8.86
C ALA A 81 12.57 -5.42 8.28
N ALA A 82 12.92 -4.84 7.13
CA ALA A 82 12.03 -3.96 6.37
C ALA A 82 10.77 -4.66 5.82
N HIS A 83 10.90 -5.94 5.53
CA HIS A 83 9.90 -6.75 4.85
C HIS A 83 9.07 -7.43 5.91
N PHE A 84 8.07 -6.72 6.44
CA PHE A 84 7.21 -7.18 7.53
C PHE A 84 6.53 -8.54 7.27
N PRO A 85 6.23 -9.31 8.32
CA PRO A 85 6.12 -10.76 8.21
C PRO A 85 4.86 -11.29 7.52
N LEU A 86 3.77 -10.52 7.43
CA LEU A 86 2.49 -11.09 6.99
C LEU A 86 2.52 -11.57 5.53
N PHE A 87 3.03 -10.74 4.61
CA PHE A 87 3.09 -11.12 3.20
C PHE A 87 4.03 -12.31 2.95
N PRO A 88 5.28 -12.34 3.46
CA PRO A 88 6.13 -13.54 3.46
C PRO A 88 5.50 -14.78 4.09
N ALA A 89 4.80 -14.65 5.21
CA ALA A 89 4.13 -15.77 5.87
C ALA A 89 3.04 -16.36 4.99
N LEU A 90 2.26 -15.51 4.29
CA LEU A 90 1.29 -15.97 3.30
C LEU A 90 1.97 -16.66 2.11
N ILE A 91 3.08 -16.12 1.59
CA ILE A 91 3.85 -16.79 0.53
C ILE A 91 4.26 -18.19 0.98
N LYS A 92 4.83 -18.31 2.18
CA LYS A 92 5.24 -19.60 2.77
C LYS A 92 4.05 -20.57 2.96
N LEU A 93 2.88 -20.05 3.31
CA LEU A 93 1.67 -20.86 3.49
C LEU A 93 1.18 -21.48 2.17
N PHE A 94 1.26 -20.74 1.06
CA PHE A 94 0.80 -21.19 -0.26
C PHE A 94 1.89 -21.90 -1.08
N SER A 95 3.17 -21.75 -0.71
CA SER A 95 4.28 -22.34 -1.45
C SER A 95 4.23 -23.87 -1.60
N PRO A 96 3.67 -24.68 -0.68
CA PRO A 96 3.54 -26.12 -0.91
C PRO A 96 2.60 -26.50 -2.07
N LEU A 97 1.69 -25.59 -2.49
CA LEU A 97 0.72 -25.86 -3.54
C LEU A 97 1.26 -25.53 -4.95
N ILE A 98 1.97 -24.41 -5.07
CA ILE A 98 2.37 -23.85 -6.37
C ILE A 98 3.82 -23.34 -6.41
N GLY A 99 4.61 -23.50 -5.35
CA GLY A 99 5.98 -22.97 -5.24
C GLY A 99 6.03 -21.52 -4.75
N TYR A 100 7.20 -21.07 -4.28
CA TYR A 100 7.38 -19.76 -3.63
C TYR A 100 7.13 -18.59 -4.60
N VAL A 101 7.74 -18.62 -5.79
CA VAL A 101 7.61 -17.57 -6.80
C VAL A 101 6.16 -17.40 -7.25
N TYR A 102 5.50 -18.50 -7.62
CA TYR A 102 4.10 -18.44 -8.05
C TYR A 102 3.16 -18.07 -6.91
N SER A 103 3.45 -18.49 -5.67
CA SER A 103 2.67 -18.05 -4.49
C SER A 103 2.72 -16.55 -4.31
N MET A 104 3.89 -15.92 -4.48
CA MET A 104 4.03 -14.47 -4.39
C MET A 104 3.18 -13.74 -5.43
N LEU A 105 3.24 -14.15 -6.70
CA LEU A 105 2.43 -13.53 -7.76
C LEU A 105 0.94 -13.81 -7.58
N PHE A 106 0.57 -15.06 -7.27
CA PHE A 106 -0.81 -15.46 -7.01
C PHE A 106 -1.43 -14.66 -5.86
N LEU A 107 -0.70 -14.50 -4.75
CA LEU A 107 -1.14 -13.72 -3.61
C LEU A 107 -1.27 -12.24 -3.96
N THR A 108 -0.31 -11.66 -4.68
CA THR A 108 -0.40 -10.27 -5.14
C THR A 108 -1.69 -10.05 -5.93
N VAL A 109 -1.98 -10.89 -6.93
CA VAL A 109 -3.19 -10.76 -7.76
C VAL A 109 -4.46 -10.98 -6.95
N THR A 110 -4.51 -12.03 -6.12
CA THR A 110 -5.70 -12.37 -5.32
C THR A 110 -6.00 -11.29 -4.28
N ILE A 111 -4.96 -10.79 -3.60
CA ILE A 111 -5.12 -9.71 -2.62
C ILE A 111 -5.44 -8.37 -3.31
N SER A 112 -5.03 -8.16 -4.55
CA SER A 112 -5.45 -7.00 -5.33
C SER A 112 -6.96 -6.98 -5.58
N ILE A 113 -7.58 -8.15 -5.82
CA ILE A 113 -9.04 -8.27 -5.88
C ILE A 113 -9.65 -7.82 -4.54
N LEU A 114 -9.05 -8.22 -3.42
CA LEU A 114 -9.51 -7.85 -2.08
C LEU A 114 -9.38 -6.34 -1.82
N ALA A 115 -8.27 -5.72 -2.19
CA ALA A 115 -8.06 -4.26 -2.06
C ALA A 115 -9.09 -3.48 -2.89
N ILE A 116 -9.31 -3.88 -4.14
CA ILE A 116 -10.30 -3.28 -5.04
C ILE A 116 -11.73 -3.53 -4.54
N TYR A 117 -12.00 -4.68 -3.94
CA TYR A 117 -13.28 -4.99 -3.30
C TYR A 117 -13.55 -4.08 -2.09
N PHE A 118 -12.58 -3.87 -1.21
CA PHE A 118 -12.74 -2.95 -0.09
C PHE A 118 -12.90 -1.50 -0.56
N PHE A 119 -12.18 -1.10 -1.62
CA PHE A 119 -12.41 0.20 -2.23
C PHE A 119 -13.84 0.32 -2.80
N TYR A 120 -14.34 -0.72 -3.47
CA TYR A 120 -15.72 -0.77 -3.94
C TYR A 120 -16.69 -0.59 -2.78
N LEU A 121 -16.54 -1.35 -1.68
CA LEU A 121 -17.41 -1.21 -0.50
C LEU A 121 -17.35 0.19 0.09
N PHE A 122 -16.15 0.77 0.18
CA PHE A 122 -15.94 2.10 0.71
C PHE A 122 -16.60 3.18 -0.15
N ILE A 123 -16.43 3.13 -1.47
CA ILE A 123 -16.92 4.19 -2.35
C ILE A 123 -18.44 4.15 -2.55
N GLN A 124 -19.09 3.01 -2.29
CA GLN A 124 -20.56 2.90 -2.31
C GLN A 124 -21.27 3.85 -1.35
N ASP A 125 -20.61 4.26 -0.27
CA ASP A 125 -21.17 5.20 0.70
C ASP A 125 -21.17 6.66 0.20
N TYR A 126 -20.48 6.95 -0.91
CA TYR A 126 -20.25 8.31 -1.42
C TYR A 126 -20.83 8.57 -2.79
N VAL A 127 -21.07 7.54 -3.60
CA VAL A 127 -21.51 7.69 -5.00
C VAL A 127 -22.66 6.77 -5.33
N GLU A 128 -23.48 7.16 -6.30
CA GLU A 128 -24.54 6.30 -6.82
C GLU A 128 -24.00 4.96 -7.32
N LYS A 129 -24.80 3.90 -7.17
CA LYS A 129 -24.46 2.52 -7.57
C LYS A 129 -23.99 2.40 -9.03
N LYS A 130 -24.51 3.22 -9.94
CA LYS A 130 -24.11 3.24 -11.36
C LYS A 130 -22.68 3.73 -11.58
N ASN A 131 -22.16 4.54 -10.65
CA ASN A 131 -20.84 5.15 -10.70
C ASN A 131 -19.80 4.40 -9.85
N THR A 132 -20.23 3.59 -8.89
CA THR A 132 -19.33 2.81 -8.02
C THR A 132 -18.34 1.98 -8.81
N LEU A 133 -18.81 1.16 -9.77
CA LEU A 133 -17.93 0.31 -10.59
C LEU A 133 -16.96 1.15 -11.44
N TRP A 134 -17.36 2.34 -11.89
CA TRP A 134 -16.48 3.24 -12.62
C TRP A 134 -15.34 3.72 -11.73
N LEU A 135 -15.60 4.22 -10.53
CA LEU A 135 -14.53 4.62 -9.61
C LEU A 135 -13.65 3.43 -9.22
N THR A 136 -14.24 2.26 -9.02
CA THR A 136 -13.49 1.03 -8.75
C THR A 136 -12.54 0.67 -9.89
N ALA A 137 -12.98 0.83 -11.15
CA ALA A 137 -12.13 0.65 -12.32
C ALA A 137 -11.02 1.70 -12.38
N VAL A 138 -11.32 2.97 -12.09
CA VAL A 138 -10.31 4.03 -11.99
C VAL A 138 -9.26 3.68 -10.93
N PHE A 139 -9.66 3.32 -9.72
CA PHE A 139 -8.72 2.93 -8.66
C PHE A 139 -7.85 1.73 -9.04
N ALA A 140 -8.37 0.76 -9.79
CA ALA A 140 -7.62 -0.41 -10.21
C ALA A 140 -6.47 -0.12 -11.21
N VAL A 141 -6.49 1.06 -11.85
CA VAL A 141 -5.48 1.44 -12.86
C VAL A 141 -4.79 2.79 -12.58
N PHE A 142 -5.38 3.65 -11.74
CA PHE A 142 -4.91 4.99 -11.45
C PHE A 142 -4.79 5.23 -9.93
N PRO A 143 -3.61 5.66 -9.45
CA PRO A 143 -2.42 6.03 -10.21
C PRO A 143 -1.71 4.81 -10.81
N ALA A 144 -0.92 5.04 -11.87
CA ALA A 144 -0.19 3.96 -12.54
C ALA A 144 0.71 3.17 -11.59
N ARG A 145 1.24 3.82 -10.54
CA ARG A 145 2.03 3.16 -9.50
C ARG A 145 1.27 2.01 -8.81
N PHE A 146 -0.02 2.16 -8.56
CA PHE A 146 -0.82 1.08 -7.97
C PHE A 146 -0.96 -0.11 -8.94
N LEU A 147 -1.17 0.16 -10.23
CA LEU A 147 -1.20 -0.87 -11.27
C LEU A 147 0.13 -1.65 -11.34
N ILE A 148 1.26 -0.95 -11.19
CA ILE A 148 2.59 -1.57 -11.19
C ILE A 148 2.76 -2.50 -9.99
N VAL A 149 2.61 -1.98 -8.76
CA VAL A 149 2.89 -2.77 -7.54
C VAL A 149 1.93 -3.94 -7.38
N ARG A 150 0.71 -3.84 -7.92
CA ARG A 150 -0.26 -4.93 -7.92
C ARG A 150 -0.05 -5.96 -9.04
N SER A 151 0.95 -5.75 -9.90
CA SER A 151 1.31 -6.61 -11.02
C SER A 151 2.70 -7.25 -10.86
N VAL A 152 3.38 -7.05 -9.74
CA VAL A 152 4.69 -7.63 -9.41
C VAL A 152 4.66 -8.19 -7.99
N GLY A 153 5.71 -8.89 -7.55
CA GLY A 153 5.78 -9.40 -6.17
C GLY A 153 5.84 -8.27 -5.14
N SER A 154 4.70 -7.90 -4.55
CA SER A 154 4.59 -6.70 -3.72
C SER A 154 3.58 -6.89 -2.58
N SER A 155 3.89 -6.36 -1.39
CA SER A 155 2.97 -6.38 -0.25
C SER A 155 1.96 -5.23 -0.26
N GLU A 156 2.12 -4.28 -1.18
CA GLU A 156 1.31 -3.06 -1.32
C GLU A 156 -0.19 -3.36 -1.41
N PRO A 157 -0.66 -4.29 -2.25
CA PRO A 157 -2.09 -4.59 -2.31
C PRO A 157 -2.65 -5.03 -0.95
N LEU A 158 -1.91 -5.83 -0.19
CA LEU A 158 -2.31 -6.28 1.15
C LEU A 158 -2.37 -5.12 2.13
N PHE A 159 -1.37 -4.24 2.07
CA PHE A 159 -1.31 -3.05 2.90
C PHE A 159 -2.50 -2.12 2.61
N LEU A 160 -2.77 -1.82 1.33
CA LEU A 160 -3.92 -1.00 0.94
C LEU A 160 -5.25 -1.65 1.33
N ALA A 161 -5.42 -2.96 1.14
CA ALA A 161 -6.64 -3.65 1.55
C ALA A 161 -6.90 -3.47 3.05
N GLY A 162 -5.85 -3.63 3.88
CA GLY A 162 -5.91 -3.42 5.33
C GLY A 162 -6.26 -1.99 5.72
N ILE A 163 -5.60 -0.99 5.11
CA ILE A 163 -5.90 0.43 5.37
C ILE A 163 -7.36 0.77 5.02
N ILE A 164 -7.81 0.43 3.81
CA ILE A 164 -9.16 0.76 3.33
C ILE A 164 -10.21 0.05 4.18
N ALA A 165 -10.03 -1.25 4.44
CA ALA A 165 -10.96 -2.04 5.27
C ALA A 165 -11.01 -1.51 6.71
N SER A 166 -9.86 -1.16 7.29
CA SER A 166 -9.78 -0.60 8.65
C SER A 166 -10.60 0.70 8.73
N MET A 167 -10.35 1.65 7.83
CA MET A 167 -11.06 2.93 7.80
C MET A 167 -12.55 2.76 7.52
N TYR A 168 -12.91 1.89 6.56
CA TYR A 168 -14.31 1.56 6.24
C TYR A 168 -15.05 1.04 7.47
N TYR A 169 -14.54 0.01 8.14
CA TYR A 169 -15.20 -0.55 9.32
C TYR A 169 -15.20 0.40 10.51
N PHE A 170 -14.18 1.25 10.64
CA PHE A 170 -14.14 2.27 11.69
C PHE A 170 -15.30 3.26 11.52
N LYS A 171 -15.53 3.75 10.29
CA LYS A 171 -16.67 4.62 9.96
C LYS A 171 -18.02 3.95 10.22
N GLN A 172 -18.12 2.66 9.91
CA GLN A 172 -19.31 1.86 10.20
C GLN A 172 -19.46 1.48 11.69
N ARG A 173 -18.63 2.05 12.58
CA ARG A 173 -18.59 1.77 14.04
C ARG A 173 -18.33 0.30 14.39
N LYS A 174 -17.83 -0.49 13.46
CA LYS A 174 -17.42 -1.89 13.66
C LYS A 174 -15.96 -1.93 14.11
N TYR A 175 -15.69 -1.38 15.29
CA TYR A 175 -14.32 -1.12 15.76
C TYR A 175 -13.43 -2.35 15.84
N LEU A 176 -13.96 -3.52 16.24
CA LEU A 176 -13.18 -4.76 16.28
C LEU A 176 -12.68 -5.14 14.88
N LEU A 177 -13.54 -5.06 13.86
CA LEU A 177 -13.13 -5.33 12.48
C LEU A 177 -12.13 -4.27 11.98
N ALA A 178 -12.31 -3.00 12.37
CA ALA A 178 -11.35 -1.95 12.07
C ALA A 178 -9.97 -2.25 12.67
N GLY A 179 -9.94 -2.72 13.92
CA GLY A 179 -8.74 -3.16 14.63
C GLY A 179 -8.07 -4.37 13.98
N ILE A 180 -8.84 -5.39 13.60
CA ILE A 180 -8.32 -6.58 12.91
C ILE A 180 -7.70 -6.21 11.57
N TRP A 181 -8.35 -5.39 10.75
CA TRP A 181 -7.78 -4.95 9.48
C TRP A 181 -6.61 -3.97 9.65
N GLY A 182 -6.61 -3.19 10.72
CA GLY A 182 -5.45 -2.37 11.12
C GLY A 182 -4.26 -3.23 11.54
N LEU A 183 -4.50 -4.33 12.26
CA LEU A 183 -3.48 -5.34 12.59
C LEU A 183 -2.93 -5.97 11.31
N VAL A 184 -3.79 -6.34 10.36
CA VAL A 184 -3.35 -6.86 9.05
C VAL A 184 -2.45 -5.86 8.33
N ALA A 185 -2.86 -4.59 8.27
CA ALA A 185 -2.04 -3.52 7.68
C ALA A 185 -0.68 -3.40 8.40
N GLN A 186 -0.68 -3.42 9.73
CA GLN A 186 0.52 -3.26 10.55
C GLN A 186 1.49 -4.42 10.45
N LEU A 187 1.01 -5.66 10.34
CA LEU A 187 1.84 -6.83 10.09
C LEU A 187 2.33 -6.88 8.63
N THR A 188 1.82 -6.02 7.75
CA THR A 188 2.23 -5.93 6.34
C THR A 188 3.27 -4.85 6.13
N LYS A 189 3.10 -3.65 6.70
CA LYS A 189 4.05 -2.53 6.60
C LYS A 189 4.02 -1.62 7.84
N SER A 190 5.18 -1.07 8.19
CA SER A 190 5.36 -0.16 9.33
C SER A 190 4.48 1.10 9.32
N PRO A 191 4.17 1.78 8.19
CA PRO A 191 3.41 3.04 8.21
C PRO A 191 1.95 2.88 8.66
N ALA A 192 1.44 1.66 8.80
CA ALA A 192 0.09 1.40 9.32
C ALA A 192 -0.14 2.00 10.71
N ILE A 193 0.92 2.24 11.49
CA ILE A 193 0.83 2.81 12.85
C ILE A 193 0.16 4.19 12.84
N ILE A 194 0.21 4.90 11.71
CA ILE A 194 -0.48 6.18 11.49
C ILE A 194 -2.00 6.04 11.66
N LEU A 195 -2.59 4.86 11.40
CA LEU A 195 -4.01 4.60 11.70
C LEU A 195 -4.33 4.84 13.18
N VAL A 196 -3.45 4.42 14.09
CA VAL A 196 -3.65 4.59 15.54
C VAL A 196 -3.65 6.08 15.87
N LEU A 197 -2.70 6.83 15.32
CA LEU A 197 -2.61 8.27 15.52
C LEU A 197 -3.86 8.98 14.98
N ALA A 198 -4.35 8.58 13.81
CA ALA A 198 -5.57 9.13 13.21
C ALA A 198 -6.82 8.82 14.04
N TYR A 199 -7.00 7.57 14.47
CA TYR A 199 -8.12 7.18 15.32
C TYR A 199 -8.05 7.87 16.69
N ALA A 200 -6.87 7.96 17.29
CA ALA A 200 -6.66 8.68 18.53
C ALA A 200 -7.01 10.17 18.38
N ALA A 201 -6.49 10.84 17.34
CA ALA A 201 -6.80 12.23 17.04
C ALA A 201 -8.32 12.45 16.89
N PHE A 202 -9.00 11.59 16.14
CA PHE A 202 -10.45 11.66 15.96
C PHE A 202 -11.24 11.44 17.26
N ILE A 203 -10.85 10.47 18.10
CA ILE A 203 -11.56 10.11 19.33
C ILE A 203 -11.32 11.14 20.43
N PHE A 204 -10.08 11.58 20.60
CA PHE A 204 -9.64 12.32 21.79
C PHE A 204 -9.63 13.84 21.60
N LEU A 205 -9.27 14.37 20.42
CA LEU A 205 -9.15 15.83 20.26
C LEU A 205 -10.47 16.60 20.49
N PRO A 206 -11.64 16.14 20.03
CA PRO A 206 -12.90 16.80 20.36
C PRO A 206 -13.19 16.81 21.87
N LYS A 207 -12.75 15.77 22.59
CA LYS A 207 -12.96 15.63 24.03
C LYS A 207 -12.00 16.48 24.85
N PHE A 208 -10.76 16.67 24.41
CA PHE A 208 -9.84 17.60 25.05
C PHE A 208 -10.35 19.05 24.99
N LYS A 209 -10.95 19.47 23.88
CA LYS A 209 -11.61 20.79 23.78
C LYS A 209 -12.77 20.93 24.76
N LEU A 210 -13.53 19.87 25.02
CA LEU A 210 -14.62 19.87 26.01
C LEU A 210 -14.11 19.82 27.45
N ALA A 211 -13.03 19.07 27.72
CA ALA A 211 -12.40 18.97 29.04
C ALA A 211 -11.75 20.29 29.48
N ALA A 212 -11.26 21.10 28.54
CA ALA A 212 -10.78 22.46 28.82
C ALA A 212 -11.90 23.43 29.26
N ILE A 213 -13.17 23.07 29.03
CA ILE A 213 -14.35 23.93 29.28
C ILE A 213 -15.29 23.34 30.35
N SER A 214 -15.07 22.09 30.80
CA SER A 214 -15.99 21.39 31.72
C SER A 214 -15.27 20.62 32.83
N THR A 215 -15.96 20.36 33.94
CA THR A 215 -15.43 19.63 35.11
C THR A 215 -14.98 18.21 34.72
N ILE A 216 -13.74 17.88 35.07
CA ILE A 216 -12.98 16.67 34.71
C ILE A 216 -13.75 15.35 34.95
N SER A 217 -14.68 15.31 35.92
CA SER A 217 -15.46 14.10 36.25
C SER A 217 -16.43 13.64 35.17
N LYS A 218 -16.93 14.53 34.29
CA LYS A 218 -17.82 14.16 33.15
C LYS A 218 -17.08 13.63 31.93
N VAL A 219 -15.75 13.77 31.88
CA VAL A 219 -14.93 13.36 30.73
C VAL A 219 -14.62 11.85 30.78
N SER A 220 -14.44 11.31 31.99
CA SER A 220 -14.06 9.91 32.23
C SER A 220 -15.14 8.88 31.83
N SER A 221 -16.42 9.18 32.04
CA SER A 221 -17.53 8.28 31.66
C SER A 221 -17.83 8.23 30.15
N SER A 222 -17.14 9.04 29.34
CA SER A 222 -17.37 9.14 27.89
C SER A 222 -16.52 8.18 27.04
N PHE A 223 -15.58 7.45 27.65
CA PHE A 223 -14.63 6.61 26.91
C PHE A 223 -15.26 5.26 26.55
N ASP A 224 -15.50 5.06 25.25
CA ASP A 224 -15.91 3.77 24.70
C ASP A 224 -14.72 2.80 24.75
N PHE A 225 -14.65 2.02 25.83
CA PHE A 225 -13.58 1.05 26.06
C PHE A 225 -13.46 0.04 24.92
N LYS A 226 -14.58 -0.35 24.30
CA LYS A 226 -14.61 -1.29 23.17
C LYS A 226 -13.95 -0.68 21.93
N LYS A 227 -14.16 0.61 21.69
CA LYS A 227 -13.49 1.35 20.61
C LYS A 227 -11.98 1.39 20.82
N ILE A 228 -11.55 1.73 22.05
CA ILE A 228 -10.13 1.85 22.40
C ILE A 228 -9.43 0.49 22.33
N SER A 229 -10.00 -0.55 22.94
CA SER A 229 -9.41 -1.90 22.97
C SER A 229 -9.32 -2.55 21.59
N SER A 230 -10.19 -2.18 20.66
CA SER A 230 -10.09 -2.68 19.28
C SER A 230 -8.92 -2.05 18.53
N ILE A 231 -8.63 -0.76 18.76
CA ILE A 231 -7.55 -0.04 18.06
C ILE A 231 -6.17 -0.44 18.60
N THR A 232 -6.07 -0.86 19.87
CA THR A 232 -4.81 -1.33 20.46
C THR A 232 -4.29 -2.64 19.84
N LEU A 233 -5.10 -3.36 19.05
CA LEU A 233 -4.62 -4.48 18.24
C LEU A 233 -3.50 -4.08 17.28
N ILE A 234 -3.51 -2.84 16.78
CA ILE A 234 -2.49 -2.32 15.86
C ILE A 234 -1.12 -2.19 16.53
N PRO A 235 -0.94 -1.43 17.65
CA PRO A 235 0.36 -1.36 18.32
C PRO A 235 0.80 -2.71 18.92
N PHE A 236 -0.13 -3.57 19.34
CA PHE A 236 0.24 -4.93 19.76
C PHE A 236 0.77 -5.78 18.60
N ALA A 237 0.24 -5.61 17.39
CA ALA A 237 0.79 -6.25 16.20
C ALA A 237 2.22 -5.79 15.92
N LEU A 238 2.48 -4.48 15.99
CA LEU A 238 3.84 -3.93 15.84
C LEU A 238 4.79 -4.45 16.93
N LEU A 239 4.35 -4.49 18.17
CA LEU A 239 5.12 -5.07 19.28
C LEU A 239 5.45 -6.55 19.00
N GLY A 240 4.48 -7.32 18.50
CA GLY A 240 4.70 -8.70 18.09
C GLY A 240 5.77 -8.86 17.00
N VAL A 241 5.82 -7.94 16.03
CA VAL A 241 6.87 -7.90 15.00
C VAL A 241 8.24 -7.65 15.62
N PHE A 242 8.37 -6.71 16.54
CA PHE A 242 9.65 -6.43 17.22
C PHE A 242 10.09 -7.56 18.15
N ILE A 243 9.15 -8.23 18.82
CA ILE A 243 9.45 -9.45 19.57
C ILE A 243 9.96 -10.55 18.63
N LEU A 244 9.32 -10.72 17.46
CA LEU A 244 9.79 -11.67 16.44
C LEU A 244 11.24 -11.36 16.02
N TYR A 245 11.58 -10.09 15.77
CA TYR A 245 12.95 -9.69 15.45
C TYR A 245 13.91 -9.92 16.60
N LYS A 246 13.51 -9.68 17.85
CA LYS A 246 14.34 -10.01 19.00
C LYS A 246 14.64 -11.51 19.08
N VAL A 247 13.68 -12.37 18.75
CA VAL A 247 13.88 -13.83 18.78
C VAL A 247 14.71 -14.31 17.59
N ARG A 248 14.49 -13.76 16.39
CA ARG A 248 15.09 -14.27 15.14
C ARG A 248 16.42 -13.63 14.76
N LEU A 249 16.55 -12.33 15.01
CA LEU A 249 17.70 -11.51 14.63
C LEU A 249 18.52 -11.08 15.85
N ASN A 250 18.11 -11.46 17.06
CA ASN A 250 18.64 -10.97 18.34
C ASN A 250 18.56 -9.44 18.51
N ASP A 251 17.71 -8.78 17.72
CA ASP A 251 17.58 -7.32 17.70
C ASP A 251 16.10 -6.92 17.70
N PHE A 252 15.65 -6.32 18.80
CA PHE A 252 14.26 -5.87 18.95
C PHE A 252 13.92 -4.70 18.00
N LEU A 253 14.90 -3.86 17.70
CA LEU A 253 14.76 -2.67 16.84
C LEU A 253 15.39 -2.90 15.46
N ALA A 254 15.47 -4.15 15.01
CA ALA A 254 16.10 -4.52 13.73
C ALA A 254 15.57 -3.70 12.54
N TYR A 255 14.28 -3.34 12.55
CA TYR A 255 13.69 -2.46 11.54
C TYR A 255 14.42 -1.10 11.45
N PHE A 256 14.79 -0.50 12.58
CA PHE A 256 15.50 0.79 12.63
C PHE A 256 16.98 0.66 12.31
N HIS A 257 17.58 -0.52 12.54
CA HIS A 257 18.99 -0.80 12.23
C HIS A 257 19.23 -1.40 10.84
N SER A 258 18.17 -1.60 10.06
CA SER A 258 18.21 -2.17 8.71
C SER A 258 18.90 -1.26 7.67
N GLY A 259 19.27 -0.04 8.05
CA GLY A 259 20.05 0.93 7.28
C GLY A 259 19.26 1.70 6.22
N ASP A 260 18.37 1.01 5.50
CA ASP A 260 17.82 1.48 4.22
C ASP A 260 16.28 1.59 4.18
N ASN A 261 15.64 1.69 5.34
CA ASN A 261 14.18 1.53 5.42
C ASN A 261 13.45 2.70 6.04
N ILE A 262 14.21 3.73 6.45
CA ILE A 262 13.66 4.96 7.00
C ILE A 262 14.12 6.09 6.09
N HIS A 263 13.27 6.42 5.12
CA HIS A 263 13.48 7.55 4.23
C HIS A 263 12.90 8.85 4.79
N LEU A 264 12.68 8.92 6.11
CA LEU A 264 12.14 10.08 6.79
C LEU A 264 13.29 10.95 7.27
N PHE A 265 13.39 12.17 6.76
CA PHE A 265 14.44 13.11 7.10
C PHE A 265 13.88 14.44 7.61
N PHE A 266 14.64 15.08 8.48
CA PHE A 266 14.32 16.40 9.03
C PHE A 266 15.39 17.42 8.59
N PRO A 267 15.02 18.65 8.17
CA PRO A 267 13.67 19.22 8.04
C PRO A 267 12.81 18.56 6.93
N PRO A 268 11.49 18.82 6.88
CA PRO A 268 10.66 18.34 5.76
C PRO A 268 11.13 18.92 4.42
N PHE A 269 10.68 18.30 3.32
CA PHE A 269 10.98 18.68 1.93
C PHE A 269 12.43 18.42 1.46
N GLN A 270 13.20 17.60 2.20
CA GLN A 270 14.54 17.19 1.75
C GLN A 270 14.55 16.44 0.42
N ILE A 271 13.41 15.96 -0.08
CA ILE A 271 13.31 15.39 -1.42
C ILE A 271 13.78 16.34 -2.54
N PHE A 272 13.76 17.66 -2.31
CA PHE A 272 14.25 18.66 -3.28
C PHE A 272 15.76 18.92 -3.21
N ASP A 273 16.45 18.31 -2.24
CA ASP A 273 17.89 18.23 -2.23
C ASP A 273 18.32 17.05 -3.13
N TYR A 274 18.78 17.38 -4.34
CA TYR A 274 19.20 16.40 -5.34
C TYR A 274 20.38 15.52 -4.86
N SER A 275 21.12 15.95 -3.83
CA SER A 275 22.24 15.21 -3.27
C SER A 275 21.82 14.07 -2.32
N GLN A 276 20.54 14.00 -1.99
CA GLN A 276 20.01 12.95 -1.12
C GLN A 276 20.13 11.57 -1.80
N PRO A 277 20.49 10.50 -1.05
CA PRO A 277 20.82 9.19 -1.61
C PRO A 277 19.73 8.58 -2.50
N TRP A 278 18.46 8.84 -2.17
CA TRP A 278 17.29 8.25 -2.84
C TRP A 278 16.57 9.20 -3.80
N VAL A 279 17.13 10.39 -4.01
CA VAL A 279 16.58 11.40 -4.93
C VAL A 279 17.37 11.36 -6.23
N GLY A 280 18.66 11.69 -6.17
CA GLY A 280 19.62 11.53 -7.28
C GLY A 280 19.25 12.26 -8.59
N THR A 281 18.35 13.24 -8.56
CA THR A 281 17.86 13.92 -9.76
C THR A 281 17.25 15.28 -9.44
N PHE A 282 17.26 16.19 -10.41
CA PHE A 282 16.60 17.49 -10.34
C PHE A 282 15.21 17.49 -11.01
N TRP A 283 14.85 16.44 -11.74
CA TRP A 283 13.54 16.28 -12.36
C TRP A 283 12.51 15.85 -11.31
N LEU A 284 11.92 16.80 -10.58
CA LEU A 284 11.06 16.52 -9.41
C LEU A 284 9.66 17.15 -9.51
N GLU A 285 9.23 17.56 -10.70
CA GLU A 285 7.93 18.24 -10.90
C GLU A 285 6.73 17.37 -10.48
N GLU A 286 6.78 16.06 -10.68
CA GLU A 286 5.71 15.15 -10.25
C GLU A 286 5.54 15.09 -8.73
N ILE A 287 6.60 15.39 -7.97
CA ILE A 287 6.53 15.49 -6.51
C ILE A 287 5.63 16.66 -6.12
N ILE A 288 5.72 17.78 -6.84
CA ILE A 288 4.86 18.94 -6.64
C ILE A 288 3.40 18.56 -6.91
N PHE A 289 3.12 17.77 -7.96
CA PHE A 289 1.77 17.28 -8.22
C PHE A 289 1.26 16.33 -7.13
N VAL A 290 2.10 15.45 -6.59
CA VAL A 290 1.72 14.59 -5.45
C VAL A 290 1.33 15.45 -4.24
N TYR A 291 2.11 16.49 -3.93
CA TYR A 291 1.78 17.42 -2.85
C TYR A 291 0.51 18.21 -3.12
N LEU A 292 0.32 18.72 -4.34
CA LEU A 292 -0.86 19.46 -4.75
C LEU A 292 -2.13 18.61 -4.56
N PHE A 293 -2.16 17.40 -5.11
CA PHE A 293 -3.34 16.53 -5.01
C PHE A 293 -3.57 16.03 -3.59
N GLY A 294 -2.50 15.78 -2.82
CA GLY A 294 -2.61 15.44 -1.40
C GLY A 294 -3.24 16.55 -0.57
N LEU A 295 -2.78 17.80 -0.73
CA LEU A 295 -3.32 18.98 -0.03
C LEU A 295 -4.75 19.30 -0.47
N LEU A 296 -5.01 19.36 -1.78
CA LEU A 296 -6.36 19.64 -2.29
C LEU A 296 -7.37 18.57 -1.84
N GLY A 297 -6.97 17.29 -1.87
CA GLY A 297 -7.82 16.21 -1.38
C GLY A 297 -8.05 16.29 0.14
N LEU A 298 -7.04 16.64 0.93
CA LEU A 298 -7.21 16.89 2.37
C LEU A 298 -8.19 18.04 2.65
N ILE A 299 -8.03 19.17 1.96
CA ILE A 299 -8.94 20.31 2.08
C ILE A 299 -10.37 19.89 1.74
N LYS A 300 -10.56 19.18 0.63
CA LYS A 300 -11.88 18.71 0.21
C LYS A 300 -12.50 17.74 1.21
N LEU A 301 -11.71 16.84 1.82
CA LEU A 301 -12.20 15.97 2.90
C LEU A 301 -12.66 16.76 4.13
N ILE A 302 -11.96 17.84 4.48
CA ILE A 302 -12.35 18.73 5.58
C ILE A 302 -13.65 19.46 5.24
N GLU A 303 -13.80 19.98 4.02
CA GLU A 303 -15.01 20.64 3.53
C GLU A 303 -16.23 19.69 3.52
N MET A 304 -16.01 18.45 3.10
CA MET A 304 -17.01 17.37 3.13
C MET A 304 -17.34 16.91 4.56
N LYS A 305 -16.65 17.43 5.59
CA LYS A 305 -16.78 17.05 7.00
C LYS A 305 -16.46 15.57 7.27
N GLU A 306 -15.66 14.96 6.40
CA GLU A 306 -15.18 13.58 6.50
C GLU A 306 -14.02 13.47 7.49
N ARG A 307 -14.30 13.76 8.77
CA ARG A 307 -13.28 13.98 9.81
C ARG A 307 -12.37 12.78 10.05
N GLU A 308 -12.88 11.56 10.02
CA GLU A 308 -12.05 10.36 10.21
C GLU A 308 -11.00 10.24 9.10
N LEU A 309 -11.43 10.46 7.86
CA LEU A 309 -10.57 10.38 6.68
C LEU A 309 -9.59 11.56 6.63
N ALA A 310 -10.05 12.76 6.97
CA ALA A 310 -9.20 13.96 7.02
C ALA A 310 -8.06 13.79 8.03
N TRP A 311 -8.30 13.21 9.21
CA TRP A 311 -7.23 12.92 10.17
C TRP A 311 -6.22 11.91 9.62
N PHE A 312 -6.70 10.82 9.02
CA PHE A 312 -5.81 9.82 8.44
C PHE A 312 -4.99 10.38 7.29
N VAL A 313 -5.65 10.99 6.29
CA VAL A 313 -4.98 11.60 5.14
C VAL A 313 -4.05 12.71 5.57
N GLY A 314 -4.44 13.56 6.52
CA GLY A 314 -3.62 14.67 7.00
C GLY A 314 -2.34 14.21 7.71
N LEU A 315 -2.45 13.24 8.64
CA LEU A 315 -1.29 12.71 9.35
C LEU A 315 -0.37 11.90 8.42
N PHE A 316 -0.95 11.10 7.53
CA PHE A 316 -0.18 10.31 6.57
C PHE A 316 0.51 11.23 5.56
N PHE A 317 -0.20 12.23 5.02
CA PHE A 317 0.38 13.24 4.15
C PHE A 317 1.47 14.06 4.84
N ALA A 318 1.28 14.44 6.11
CA ALA A 318 2.33 15.10 6.88
C ALA A 318 3.60 14.26 6.96
N SER A 319 3.50 12.93 7.12
CA SER A 319 4.67 12.04 7.10
C SER A 319 5.35 11.98 5.72
N ILE A 320 4.58 12.06 4.64
CA ILE A 320 5.10 12.08 3.26
C ILE A 320 5.98 13.31 3.03
N LEU A 321 5.72 14.44 3.70
CA LEU A 321 6.56 15.64 3.58
C LEU A 321 7.99 15.43 4.08
N PHE A 322 8.23 14.44 4.95
CA PHE A 322 9.55 14.09 5.45
C PHE A 322 10.22 12.99 4.60
N VAL A 323 9.52 12.41 3.62
CA VAL A 323 10.08 11.35 2.78
C VAL A 323 11.02 11.96 1.75
N SER A 324 12.30 11.59 1.81
CA SER A 324 13.31 11.93 0.79
C SER A 324 13.58 10.71 -0.08
N HIS A 325 12.65 10.40 -0.99
CA HIS A 325 12.76 9.27 -1.91
C HIS A 325 12.03 9.59 -3.22
N ARG A 326 12.68 9.34 -4.36
CA ARG A 326 12.19 9.69 -5.69
C ARG A 326 10.80 9.13 -6.01
N ASP A 327 10.54 7.89 -5.62
CA ASP A 327 9.26 7.19 -5.80
C ASP A 327 8.19 7.59 -4.74
N LEU A 328 7.98 8.88 -4.54
CA LEU A 328 7.06 9.39 -3.51
C LEU A 328 5.61 8.95 -3.71
N ILE A 329 5.18 8.76 -4.96
CA ILE A 329 3.83 8.29 -5.30
C ILE A 329 3.55 6.89 -4.74
N ARG A 330 4.57 6.03 -4.61
CA ARG A 330 4.45 4.73 -3.93
C ARG A 330 4.15 4.89 -2.45
N TYR A 331 4.85 5.82 -1.78
CA TYR A 331 4.62 6.13 -0.37
C TYR A 331 3.24 6.76 -0.15
N SER A 332 2.68 7.47 -1.13
CA SER A 332 1.35 8.08 -1.02
C SER A 332 0.18 7.17 -1.39
N LEU A 333 0.42 5.95 -1.88
CA LEU A 333 -0.64 4.99 -2.21
C LEU A 333 -1.68 4.78 -1.09
N PRO A 334 -1.34 4.76 0.22
CA PRO A 334 -2.33 4.56 1.27
C PRO A 334 -3.38 5.66 1.37
N ILE A 335 -3.09 6.89 0.91
CA ILE A 335 -4.06 7.99 0.92
C ILE A 335 -4.86 8.08 -0.39
N VAL A 336 -4.38 7.49 -1.48
CA VAL A 336 -5.02 7.53 -2.81
C VAL A 336 -6.50 7.14 -2.80
N PRO A 337 -6.95 6.05 -2.15
CA PRO A 337 -8.37 5.69 -2.11
C PRO A 337 -9.26 6.83 -1.61
N PHE A 338 -8.78 7.55 -0.60
CA PHE A 338 -9.51 8.64 0.03
C PHE A 338 -9.44 9.93 -0.80
N LEU A 339 -8.34 10.17 -1.51
CA LEU A 339 -8.23 11.25 -2.49
C LEU A 339 -9.18 11.02 -3.69
N LEU A 340 -9.25 9.81 -4.22
CA LEU A 340 -10.20 9.46 -5.29
C LEU A 340 -11.64 9.63 -4.84
N MET A 341 -11.96 9.27 -3.59
CA MET A 341 -13.28 9.55 -3.02
C MET A 341 -13.53 11.05 -2.93
N ALA A 342 -12.57 11.83 -2.41
CA ALA A 342 -12.71 13.29 -2.31
C ALA A 342 -13.00 13.89 -3.70
N PHE A 343 -12.32 13.47 -4.76
CA PHE A 343 -12.55 13.94 -6.12
C PHE A 343 -13.63 13.18 -6.92
N SER A 344 -14.47 12.40 -6.27
CA SER A 344 -15.47 11.55 -6.93
C SER A 344 -16.41 12.31 -7.85
N ASP A 345 -16.89 13.50 -7.46
CA ASP A 345 -17.75 14.36 -8.29
C ASP A 345 -17.11 14.72 -9.65
N THR A 346 -15.79 14.88 -9.66
CA THR A 346 -15.03 15.16 -10.89
C THR A 346 -14.82 13.89 -11.69
N ILE A 347 -14.46 12.79 -11.03
CA ILE A 347 -14.14 11.51 -11.66
C ILE A 347 -15.35 10.90 -12.39
N ILE A 348 -16.57 11.16 -11.91
CA ILE A 348 -17.81 10.62 -12.46
C ILE A 348 -18.22 11.30 -13.78
N LYS A 349 -17.75 12.53 -14.01
CA LYS A 349 -18.09 13.34 -15.18
C LYS A 349 -17.69 12.65 -16.48
N LYS A 350 -18.48 12.87 -17.54
CA LYS A 350 -18.24 12.23 -18.84
C LYS A 350 -16.89 12.64 -19.42
N GLU A 351 -16.53 13.90 -19.23
CA GLU A 351 -15.27 14.52 -19.60
C GLU A 351 -14.10 13.74 -18.99
N PHE A 352 -14.17 13.43 -17.69
CA PHE A 352 -13.15 12.65 -17.01
C PHE A 352 -13.06 11.22 -17.56
N LYS A 353 -14.19 10.60 -17.93
CA LYS A 353 -14.20 9.26 -18.57
C LYS A 353 -13.43 9.25 -19.89
N TYR A 354 -13.62 10.29 -20.73
CA TYR A 354 -12.86 10.42 -21.98
C TYR A 354 -11.38 10.66 -21.72
N VAL A 355 -11.04 11.52 -20.76
CA VAL A 355 -9.64 11.74 -20.35
C VAL A 355 -9.01 10.43 -19.87
N MET A 356 -9.69 9.66 -19.03
CA MET A 356 -9.18 8.37 -18.55
C MET A 356 -9.00 7.34 -19.67
N LEU A 357 -9.89 7.32 -20.67
CA LEU A 357 -9.73 6.45 -21.83
C LEU A 357 -8.46 6.78 -22.62
N ILE A 358 -8.08 8.05 -22.68
CA ILE A 358 -6.81 8.48 -23.29
C ILE A 358 -5.64 8.12 -22.38
N LEU A 359 -5.74 8.42 -21.08
CA LEU A 359 -4.67 8.22 -20.10
C LEU A 359 -4.35 6.74 -19.83
N ILE A 360 -5.26 5.81 -20.12
CA ILE A 360 -4.97 4.38 -19.94
C ILE A 360 -3.78 3.91 -20.78
N ILE A 361 -3.55 4.51 -21.95
CA ILE A 361 -2.44 4.20 -22.84
C ILE A 361 -1.09 4.58 -22.19
N PRO A 362 -0.83 5.85 -21.82
CA PRO A 362 0.42 6.20 -21.14
C PRO A 362 0.56 5.54 -19.77
N ILE A 363 -0.53 5.27 -19.03
CA ILE A 363 -0.48 4.48 -17.79
C ILE A 363 0.09 3.08 -18.06
N TYR A 364 -0.42 2.41 -19.10
CA TYR A 364 0.04 1.08 -19.50
C TYR A 364 1.51 1.11 -19.92
N LEU A 365 1.87 2.05 -20.80
CA LEU A 365 3.24 2.22 -21.30
C LEU A 365 4.24 2.54 -20.18
N PHE A 366 3.89 3.47 -19.29
CA PHE A 366 4.68 3.78 -18.10
C PHE A 366 4.87 2.54 -17.21
N SER A 367 3.82 1.73 -17.05
CA SER A 367 3.88 0.51 -16.23
C SER A 367 4.84 -0.51 -16.82
N LEU A 368 4.82 -0.71 -18.15
CA LEU A 368 5.78 -1.59 -18.83
C LEU A 368 7.22 -1.09 -18.68
N ALA A 369 7.45 0.20 -18.92
CA ALA A 369 8.78 0.80 -18.78
C ALA A 369 9.31 0.68 -17.34
N TYR A 370 8.49 1.02 -16.35
CA TYR A 370 8.88 0.96 -14.95
C TYR A 370 9.23 -0.46 -14.53
N ILE A 371 8.37 -1.44 -14.82
CA ILE A 371 8.59 -2.85 -14.45
C ILE A 371 9.88 -3.38 -15.07
N SER A 372 10.15 -3.00 -16.32
CA SER A 372 11.33 -3.45 -17.06
C SER A 372 12.65 -2.94 -16.48
N GLN A 373 12.64 -1.78 -15.83
CA GLN A 373 13.84 -1.14 -15.30
C GLN A 373 14.01 -1.33 -13.78
N ASN A 374 12.92 -1.54 -13.04
CA ASN A 374 12.95 -1.69 -11.59
C ASN A 374 13.16 -3.15 -11.15
N VAL A 375 14.19 -3.82 -11.66
CA VAL A 375 14.49 -5.22 -11.37
C VAL A 375 15.72 -5.37 -10.49
N MET A 376 15.69 -6.32 -9.56
CA MET A 376 16.87 -6.77 -8.85
C MET A 376 17.69 -7.69 -9.77
N PRO A 377 19.01 -7.53 -9.82
CA PRO A 377 19.87 -8.47 -10.53
C PRO A 377 19.85 -9.82 -9.80
N ILE A 378 19.51 -10.88 -10.52
CA ILE A 378 19.47 -12.26 -10.01
C ILE A 378 20.22 -13.14 -11.02
N SER A 379 21.34 -13.71 -10.60
CA SER A 379 22.16 -14.61 -11.40
C SER A 379 21.85 -16.08 -11.12
N ASP A 380 21.43 -16.42 -9.90
CA ASP A 380 21.01 -17.77 -9.52
C ASP A 380 19.60 -17.79 -8.90
N TRP A 381 18.66 -18.35 -9.65
CA TRP A 381 17.28 -18.52 -9.21
C TRP A 381 17.07 -19.73 -8.29
N SER A 382 18.03 -20.65 -8.23
CA SER A 382 17.88 -21.94 -7.53
C SER A 382 17.47 -21.79 -6.05
N PRO A 383 18.02 -20.85 -5.26
CA PRO A 383 17.59 -20.64 -3.88
C PRO A 383 16.16 -20.09 -3.75
N LEU A 384 15.64 -19.42 -4.79
CA LEU A 384 14.35 -18.73 -4.79
C LEU A 384 13.18 -19.61 -5.29
N LEU A 385 13.45 -20.61 -6.12
CA LEU A 385 12.49 -21.61 -6.58
C LEU A 385 12.10 -22.55 -5.43
#